data_AF-A0A3P9P5V6-F1
#
_entry.id   AF-A0A3P9P5V6-F1
#
_cell.length_a   1.000
_cell.length_b   1.000
_cell.length_c   1.000
_cell.angle_alpha   90.00
_cell.angle_beta   90.00
_cell.angle_gamma   90.00
#
_symmetry.space_group_name_H-M   'P 1'
#
loop_
_entity.id
_entity.type
_entity.pdbx_description
1 polymer ?
#
loop_
_entity_poly.entity_id
_entity_poly.type
_entity_poly.pdbx_seq_one_letter_code
_entity_poly.pdbx_strand_id
1 'polypeptide(L)'
;MLLTLSFCQQIRSTDCPRAWTGFNGRCFRYIPKPMSWARAEKNCHSMKANLASVHDMEEYHEIQRLIMTASHEYKETWIGGTDAQEENHWFWIDGTPFLYTNWCPGEPNNHRRQKQDCLHMNHGGKCWDDFQCYLQRPSVCAKKARFIY
;
A
#
# COMPACT_ATOMS: atom_id res chain seq x y z
N MET A 1 -20.41 -22.91 45.17
CA MET A 1 -19.14 -22.15 45.06
C MET A 1 -18.74 -22.15 43.60
N LEU A 2 -19.25 -21.19 42.83
CA LEU A 2 -18.98 -21.05 41.40
C LEU A 2 -17.91 -19.98 41.23
N LEU A 3 -16.74 -20.33 40.70
CA LEU A 3 -15.82 -19.36 40.11
C LEU A 3 -15.64 -19.77 38.65
N THR A 4 -16.23 -18.96 37.78
CA THR A 4 -16.12 -19.04 36.34
C THR A 4 -14.67 -18.79 35.92
N LEU A 5 -14.15 -19.65 35.04
CA LEU A 5 -12.86 -19.44 34.39
C LEU A 5 -12.99 -18.21 33.48
N SER A 6 -12.41 -17.09 33.91
CA SER A 6 -12.22 -15.92 33.04
C SER A 6 -11.13 -16.25 32.03
N PHE A 7 -11.52 -16.62 30.82
CA PHE A 7 -10.62 -16.57 29.67
C PHE A 7 -10.33 -15.10 29.39
N CYS A 8 -9.26 -14.57 29.98
CA CYS A 8 -8.67 -13.33 29.50
C CYS A 8 -8.14 -13.62 28.09
N GLN A 9 -8.89 -13.25 27.06
CA GLN A 9 -8.44 -13.33 25.67
C GLN A 9 -7.15 -12.50 25.57
N GLN A 10 -6.04 -13.21 25.42
CA GLN A 10 -4.72 -12.61 25.28
C GLN A 10 -4.72 -11.78 24.00
N ILE A 11 -4.73 -10.45 24.15
CA ILE A 11 -4.60 -9.51 23.02
C ILE A 11 -3.30 -9.88 22.32
N ARG A 12 -3.40 -10.51 21.15
CA ARG A 12 -2.20 -10.87 20.38
C ARG A 12 -1.54 -9.58 19.96
N SER A 13 -0.40 -9.23 20.55
CA SER A 13 0.38 -8.07 20.13
C SER A 13 0.89 -8.32 18.72
N THR A 14 0.42 -7.51 17.77
CA THR A 14 0.89 -7.50 16.39
C THR A 14 2.16 -6.66 16.33
N ASP A 15 3.31 -7.31 16.14
CA ASP A 15 4.59 -6.60 16.05
C ASP A 15 5.05 -6.43 14.61
N CYS A 16 5.59 -5.25 14.33
CA CYS A 16 6.16 -4.88 13.05
C CYS A 16 7.69 -4.85 13.15
N PRO A 17 8.42 -5.35 12.13
CA PRO A 17 9.88 -5.30 12.17
C PRO A 17 10.38 -3.86 12.31
N ARG A 18 11.58 -3.69 12.89
CA ARG A 18 12.21 -2.37 13.02
C ARG A 18 12.17 -1.60 11.68
N ALA A 19 11.84 -0.30 11.77
CA ALA A 19 11.64 0.60 10.64
C ALA A 19 10.46 0.24 9.73
N TRP A 20 9.42 -0.37 10.29
CA TRP A 20 8.09 -0.48 9.71
C TRP A 20 7.08 0.17 10.64
N THR A 21 6.10 0.87 10.08
CA THR A 21 5.00 1.48 10.83
C THR A 21 3.83 0.51 10.89
N GLY A 22 3.37 0.19 12.09
CA GLY A 22 2.23 -0.71 12.29
C GLY A 22 0.90 0.03 12.28
N PHE A 23 -0.08 -0.52 11.57
CA PHE A 23 -1.46 -0.02 11.55
C PHE A 23 -2.42 -1.17 11.24
N ASN A 24 -3.47 -1.34 12.05
CA ASN A 24 -4.53 -2.35 11.89
C ASN A 24 -4.04 -3.76 11.53
N GLY A 25 -2.99 -4.25 12.21
CA GLY A 25 -2.44 -5.60 11.97
C GLY A 25 -1.62 -5.75 10.68
N ARG A 26 -1.25 -4.63 10.04
CA ARG A 26 -0.35 -4.56 8.90
C ARG A 26 0.84 -3.68 9.22
N CYS A 27 1.92 -3.86 8.48
CA CYS A 27 3.16 -3.13 8.60
C CYS A 27 3.47 -2.46 7.28
N PHE A 28 3.74 -1.16 7.32
CA PHE A 28 4.02 -0.32 6.15
C PHE A 28 5.44 0.24 6.21
N ARG A 29 6.05 0.41 5.05
CA ARG A 29 7.37 1.04 4.94
C ARG A 29 7.49 1.85 3.67
N TYR A 30 7.79 3.14 3.83
CA TYR A 30 8.11 4.02 2.72
C TYR A 30 9.55 3.79 2.24
N ILE A 31 9.71 3.72 0.92
CA ILE A 31 10.97 3.54 0.24
C ILE A 31 11.22 4.80 -0.60
N PRO A 32 12.10 5.72 -0.15
CA PRO A 32 12.28 7.01 -0.80
C PRO A 32 13.01 6.92 -2.15
N LYS A 33 13.76 5.83 -2.39
CA LYS A 33 14.54 5.64 -3.61
C LYS A 33 13.58 5.42 -4.80
N PRO A 34 13.59 6.30 -5.82
CA PRO A 34 12.72 6.14 -6.98
C PRO A 34 13.07 4.88 -7.79
N MET A 35 12.03 4.15 -8.21
CA MET A 35 12.15 2.93 -9.01
C MET A 35 10.96 2.82 -9.97
N SER A 36 11.11 2.06 -11.05
CA SER A 36 9.94 1.59 -11.82
C SER A 36 9.06 0.70 -10.94
N TRP A 37 7.77 0.61 -11.25
CA TRP A 37 6.81 -0.15 -10.44
C TRP A 37 7.27 -1.59 -10.19
N ALA A 38 7.70 -2.31 -11.24
CA ALA A 38 8.19 -3.68 -11.13
C ALA A 38 9.48 -3.81 -10.29
N ARG A 39 10.37 -2.81 -10.33
CA ARG A 39 11.58 -2.79 -9.48
C ARG A 39 11.22 -2.50 -8.03
N ALA A 40 10.23 -1.64 -7.79
CA ALA A 40 9.71 -1.36 -6.47
C ALA A 40 9.06 -2.62 -5.84
N GLU A 41 8.27 -3.37 -6.61
CA GLU A 41 7.71 -4.65 -6.17
C GLU A 41 8.80 -5.66 -5.83
N LYS A 42 9.79 -5.83 -6.72
CA LYS A 42 10.95 -6.70 -6.44
C LYS A 42 11.69 -6.29 -5.15
N ASN A 43 11.81 -4.99 -4.89
CA ASN A 43 12.40 -4.47 -3.67
C ASN A 43 11.54 -4.83 -2.43
N CYS A 44 10.22 -4.67 -2.50
CA CYS A 44 9.31 -5.08 -1.42
C CYS A 44 9.39 -6.59 -1.16
N HIS A 45 9.43 -7.41 -2.20
CA HIS A 45 9.59 -8.87 -2.10
C HIS A 45 10.89 -9.25 -1.37
N SER A 46 11.99 -8.56 -1.61
CA SER A 46 13.26 -8.80 -0.90
C SER A 46 13.14 -8.63 0.63
N MET A 47 12.13 -7.87 1.08
CA MET A 47 11.81 -7.65 2.50
C MET A 47 10.62 -8.49 3.00
N LYS A 48 10.24 -9.54 2.24
CA LYS A 48 9.08 -10.41 2.49
C LYS A 48 7.77 -9.61 2.60
N ALA A 49 7.59 -8.69 1.65
CA ALA A 49 6.45 -7.79 1.54
C ALA A 49 6.04 -7.68 0.06
N ASN A 50 4.96 -6.96 -0.20
CA ASN A 50 4.56 -6.50 -1.53
C ASN A 50 4.50 -4.98 -1.53
N LEU A 51 4.36 -4.36 -2.70
CA LEU A 51 3.81 -3.00 -2.79
C LEU A 51 2.46 -2.97 -2.08
N ALA A 52 2.20 -1.87 -1.37
CA ALA A 52 1.04 -1.77 -0.49
C ALA A 52 -0.27 -1.86 -1.27
N SER A 53 -1.17 -2.73 -0.84
CA SER A 53 -2.61 -2.60 -1.06
C SER A 53 -3.20 -1.58 -0.08
N VAL A 54 -4.38 -1.02 -0.41
CA VAL A 54 -5.13 -0.12 0.48
C VAL A 54 -6.54 -0.68 0.65
N HIS A 55 -6.95 -0.93 1.89
CA HIS A 55 -8.21 -1.64 2.18
C HIS A 55 -9.34 -0.72 2.64
N ASP A 56 -9.01 0.47 3.14
CA ASP A 56 -9.97 1.47 3.58
C ASP A 56 -9.34 2.88 3.60
N MET A 57 -10.16 3.86 3.97
CA MET A 57 -9.77 5.27 4.07
C MET A 57 -8.72 5.53 5.16
N GLU A 58 -8.78 4.78 6.26
CA GLU A 58 -7.90 4.99 7.41
C GLU A 58 -6.48 4.53 7.06
N GLU A 59 -6.37 3.39 6.38
CA GLU A 59 -5.11 2.88 5.84
C GLU A 59 -4.55 3.84 4.78
N TYR A 60 -5.38 4.38 3.89
CA TYR A 60 -4.95 5.39 2.92
C TYR A 60 -4.28 6.58 3.62
N HIS A 61 -4.93 7.14 4.64
CA HIS A 61 -4.41 8.27 5.39
C HIS A 61 -3.15 7.93 6.20
N GLU A 62 -3.04 6.72 6.76
CA GLU A 62 -1.81 6.32 7.45
C GLU A 62 -0.64 6.20 6.47
N ILE A 63 -0.86 5.67 5.26
CA ILE A 63 0.17 5.63 4.22
C ILE A 63 0.54 7.06 3.79
N GLN A 64 -0.43 7.98 3.62
CA GLN A 64 -0.15 9.39 3.36
C GLN A 64 0.71 10.02 4.46
N ARG A 65 0.37 9.76 5.73
CA ARG A 65 1.11 10.27 6.90
C ARG A 65 2.53 9.74 6.94
N LEU A 66 2.72 8.46 6.63
CA LEU A 66 4.03 7.84 6.52
C LEU A 66 4.91 8.52 5.46
N ILE A 67 4.34 8.78 4.26
CA ILE A 67 5.02 9.48 3.17
C ILE A 67 5.36 10.92 3.58
N MET A 68 4.39 11.66 4.12
CA MET A 68 4.56 13.04 4.57
C MET A 68 5.64 13.14 5.65
N THR A 69 5.63 12.25 6.63
CA THR A 69 6.62 12.25 7.73
C THR A 69 8.03 12.00 7.20
N ALA A 70 8.19 11.11 6.22
CA ALA A 70 9.50 10.73 5.69
C ALA A 70 10.04 11.65 4.60
N SER A 71 9.16 12.32 3.84
CA SER A 71 9.53 13.13 2.67
C SER A 71 9.22 14.62 2.79
N HIS A 72 8.47 15.03 3.83
CA HIS A 72 7.98 16.39 4.05
C HIS A 72 7.03 16.92 2.97
N GLU A 73 6.47 16.04 2.13
CA GLU A 73 5.51 16.34 1.09
C GLU A 73 4.56 15.16 0.83
N TYR A 74 3.41 15.40 0.19
CA TYR A 74 2.55 14.32 -0.31
C TYR A 74 3.10 13.77 -1.64
N LYS A 75 4.25 13.10 -1.57
CA LYS A 75 4.95 12.62 -2.76
C LYS A 75 4.11 11.60 -3.51
N GLU A 76 4.03 11.74 -4.83
CA GLU A 76 3.45 10.74 -5.70
C GLU A 76 4.23 9.43 -5.62
N THR A 77 3.57 8.36 -5.19
CA THR A 77 4.23 7.17 -4.66
C THR A 77 3.54 5.90 -5.17
N TRP A 78 4.34 4.93 -5.63
CA TRP A 78 3.83 3.64 -6.08
C TRP A 78 3.18 2.85 -4.94
N ILE A 79 2.02 2.27 -5.25
CA ILE A 79 1.35 1.23 -4.47
C ILE A 79 0.98 0.07 -5.40
N GLY A 80 0.48 -1.03 -4.85
CA GLY A 80 0.47 -2.34 -5.51
C GLY A 80 -0.64 -2.57 -6.53
N GLY A 81 -1.37 -1.52 -6.93
CA GLY A 81 -2.52 -1.63 -7.83
C GLY A 81 -2.05 -1.69 -9.28
N THR A 82 -2.66 -2.57 -10.08
CA THR A 82 -2.39 -2.68 -11.51
C THR A 82 -3.58 -3.30 -12.24
N ASP A 83 -3.76 -2.95 -13.52
CA ASP A 83 -4.68 -3.59 -14.46
C ASP A 83 -3.96 -4.15 -15.70
N ALA A 84 -2.63 -4.34 -15.62
CA ALA A 84 -1.79 -4.76 -16.74
C ALA A 84 -2.17 -6.12 -17.35
N GLN A 85 -2.93 -6.93 -16.61
CA GLN A 85 -3.45 -8.21 -17.10
C GLN A 85 -4.67 -8.02 -18.01
N GLU A 86 -5.56 -7.10 -17.65
CA GLU A 86 -6.80 -6.79 -18.36
C GLU A 86 -7.20 -5.35 -18.05
N GLU A 87 -7.12 -4.50 -19.07
CA GLU A 87 -7.44 -3.08 -18.98
C GLU A 87 -8.80 -2.83 -18.30
N ASN A 88 -8.86 -1.82 -17.42
CA ASN A 88 -10.01 -1.48 -16.57
C ASN A 88 -10.36 -2.50 -15.48
N HIS A 89 -9.61 -3.60 -15.34
CA HIS A 89 -9.80 -4.58 -14.27
C HIS A 89 -8.62 -4.53 -13.29
N TRP A 90 -8.78 -3.69 -12.27
CA TRP A 90 -7.76 -3.44 -11.26
C TRP A 90 -7.68 -4.53 -10.20
N PHE A 91 -6.46 -4.92 -9.84
CA PHE A 91 -6.16 -5.84 -8.75
C PHE A 91 -4.97 -5.37 -7.92
N TRP A 92 -4.91 -5.82 -6.68
CA TRP A 92 -3.71 -5.67 -5.85
C TRP A 92 -2.75 -6.83 -6.09
N ILE A 93 -1.46 -6.53 -6.29
CA ILE A 93 -0.42 -7.55 -6.54
C ILE A 93 -0.22 -8.51 -5.35
N ASP A 94 -0.67 -8.14 -4.15
CA ASP A 94 -0.65 -9.01 -2.96
C ASP A 94 -1.82 -10.01 -2.91
N GLY A 95 -2.72 -9.97 -3.91
CA GLY A 95 -3.88 -10.85 -4.04
C GLY A 95 -5.08 -10.46 -3.16
N THR A 96 -5.03 -9.32 -2.48
CA THR A 96 -6.17 -8.84 -1.70
C THR A 96 -7.27 -8.24 -2.60
N PRO A 97 -8.56 -8.25 -2.17
CA PRO A 97 -9.63 -7.69 -2.97
C PRO A 97 -9.47 -6.19 -3.25
N PHE A 98 -9.73 -5.77 -4.49
CA PHE A 98 -9.70 -4.36 -4.91
C PHE A 98 -11.07 -3.69 -4.65
N LEU A 99 -11.39 -3.43 -3.38
CA LEU A 99 -12.71 -2.92 -2.96
C LEU A 99 -12.73 -1.43 -2.67
N TYR A 100 -11.70 -0.92 -1.97
CA TYR A 100 -11.57 0.50 -1.69
C TYR A 100 -10.89 1.19 -2.88
N THR A 101 -11.43 2.34 -3.27
CA THR A 101 -10.82 3.19 -4.29
C THR A 101 -10.81 4.65 -3.88
N ASN A 102 -9.80 5.38 -4.35
CA ASN A 102 -9.70 6.83 -4.17
C ASN A 102 -9.15 7.50 -5.44
N TRP A 103 -9.68 7.13 -6.61
CA TRP A 103 -9.31 7.70 -7.90
C TRP A 103 -9.57 9.21 -7.94
N CYS A 104 -8.67 9.96 -8.57
CA CYS A 104 -8.91 11.37 -8.88
C CYS A 104 -10.07 11.50 -9.89
N PRO A 105 -10.77 12.65 -9.92
CA PRO A 105 -11.82 12.87 -10.90
C PRO A 105 -11.29 12.69 -12.32
N GLY A 106 -11.86 11.72 -13.05
CA GLY A 106 -11.45 11.38 -14.40
C GLY A 106 -10.54 10.16 -14.51
N GLU A 107 -10.01 9.64 -13.39
CA GLU A 107 -9.14 8.44 -13.36
C GLU A 107 -9.90 7.15 -12.99
N PRO A 108 -9.36 5.97 -13.37
CA PRO A 108 -8.21 5.76 -14.25
C PRO A 108 -8.58 6.05 -15.72
N ASN A 109 -7.69 6.72 -16.45
CA ASN A 109 -8.00 7.24 -17.80
C ASN A 109 -7.14 6.67 -18.93
N ASN A 110 -6.11 5.87 -18.61
CA ASN A 110 -5.13 5.35 -19.55
C ASN A 110 -4.64 6.43 -20.54
N HIS A 111 -4.10 7.50 -19.96
CA HIS A 111 -3.84 8.76 -20.64
C HIS A 111 -3.06 8.54 -21.91
N ARG A 112 -3.58 9.11 -23.01
CA ARG A 112 -2.96 9.06 -24.35
C ARG A 112 -2.70 7.65 -24.88
N ARG A 113 -3.43 6.62 -24.40
CA ARG A 113 -3.27 5.21 -24.83
C ARG A 113 -1.85 4.69 -24.60
N GLN A 114 -1.19 5.16 -23.52
CA GLN A 114 0.21 4.83 -23.25
C GLN A 114 0.41 3.63 -22.31
N LYS A 115 -0.64 2.84 -22.03
CA LYS A 115 -0.60 1.69 -21.11
C LYS A 115 -0.15 2.12 -19.72
N GLN A 116 -1.02 2.88 -19.06
CA GLN A 116 -0.79 3.40 -17.71
C GLN A 116 -1.21 2.40 -16.63
N ASP A 117 -0.65 1.20 -16.69
CA ASP A 117 -1.26 0.07 -15.98
C ASP A 117 -0.88 -0.03 -14.49
N CYS A 118 -0.30 1.03 -13.89
CA CYS A 118 0.26 1.01 -12.54
C CYS A 118 -0.23 2.16 -11.67
N LEU A 119 -0.71 1.83 -10.47
CA LEU A 119 -1.32 2.77 -9.55
C LEU A 119 -0.27 3.54 -8.73
N HIS A 120 -0.35 4.87 -8.71
CA HIS A 120 0.28 5.69 -7.69
C HIS A 120 -0.73 6.51 -6.90
N MET A 121 -0.42 6.70 -5.62
CA MET A 121 -1.19 7.58 -4.75
C MET A 121 -0.60 8.99 -4.70
N ASN A 122 -1.35 9.90 -4.08
CA ASN A 122 -1.02 11.32 -3.91
C ASN A 122 -0.87 12.09 -5.23
N HIS A 123 -1.57 11.68 -6.30
CA HIS A 123 -1.72 12.54 -7.47
C HIS A 123 -2.38 13.85 -7.02
N GLY A 124 -1.73 14.98 -7.33
CA GLY A 124 -2.12 16.30 -6.81
C GLY A 124 -2.17 16.40 -5.27
N GLY A 125 -1.53 15.48 -4.57
CA GLY A 125 -1.51 15.36 -3.11
C GLY A 125 -2.78 14.76 -2.47
N LYS A 126 -3.71 14.20 -3.25
CA LYS A 126 -5.07 13.90 -2.73
C LYS A 126 -5.58 12.50 -3.04
N CYS A 127 -5.38 11.99 -4.25
CA CYS A 127 -6.07 10.81 -4.78
C CYS A 127 -5.13 9.95 -5.64
N TRP A 128 -5.68 8.91 -6.27
CA TRP A 128 -4.96 7.95 -7.11
C TRP A 128 -5.04 8.34 -8.58
N ASP A 129 -4.02 7.92 -9.31
CA ASP A 129 -3.91 8.05 -10.76
C ASP A 129 -3.24 6.78 -11.30
N ASP A 130 -3.60 6.41 -12.53
CA ASP A 130 -2.98 5.33 -13.27
C ASP A 130 -1.82 5.90 -14.08
N PHE A 131 -0.66 5.24 -14.05
CA PHE A 131 0.56 5.84 -14.57
C PHE A 131 1.48 4.83 -15.23
N GLN A 132 2.36 5.33 -16.10
CA GLN A 132 3.27 4.49 -16.86
C GLN A 132 4.24 3.77 -15.92
N CYS A 133 4.11 2.45 -15.84
CA CYS A 133 4.85 1.58 -14.92
C CYS A 133 6.38 1.71 -14.98
N TYR A 134 6.93 2.16 -16.12
CA TYR A 134 8.38 2.30 -16.33
C TYR A 134 8.95 3.57 -15.70
N LEU A 135 8.12 4.56 -15.37
CA LEU A 135 8.55 5.81 -14.74
C LEU A 135 8.96 5.57 -13.29
N GLN A 136 9.86 6.42 -12.79
CA GLN A 136 10.46 6.23 -11.48
C GLN A 136 9.72 7.02 -10.41
N ARG A 137 9.24 6.33 -9.38
CA ARG A 137 8.64 6.93 -8.19
C ARG A 137 9.12 6.22 -6.94
N PRO A 138 9.13 6.88 -5.77
CA PRO A 138 9.23 6.17 -4.49
C PRO A 138 8.07 5.19 -4.34
N SER A 139 8.12 4.31 -3.34
CA SER A 139 7.07 3.32 -3.12
C SER A 139 6.75 3.10 -1.66
N VAL A 140 5.62 2.46 -1.39
CA VAL A 140 5.29 1.92 -0.06
C VAL A 140 5.17 0.41 -0.16
N CYS A 141 5.89 -0.29 0.71
CA CYS A 141 5.75 -1.73 0.89
C CYS A 141 4.81 -2.03 2.06
N ALA A 142 4.02 -3.10 1.96
CA ALA A 142 3.18 -3.61 3.04
C ALA A 142 3.35 -5.11 3.27
N LYS A 143 3.12 -5.55 4.51
CA LYS A 143 3.00 -6.96 4.90
C LYS A 143 2.12 -7.10 6.14
N LYS A 144 1.62 -8.31 6.39
CA LYS A 144 0.90 -8.63 7.63
C LYS A 144 1.83 -8.50 8.84
N ALA A 145 1.32 -7.95 9.93
CA ALA A 145 2.02 -7.96 11.21
C ALA A 145 2.12 -9.38 11.76
N ARG A 146 3.16 -9.65 12.55
CA ARG A 146 3.36 -10.96 13.15
C ARG A 146 2.65 -11.02 14.49
N PHE A 147 1.98 -12.14 14.75
CA PHE A 147 1.55 -12.45 16.11
C PHE A 147 2.76 -12.95 16.90
N ILE A 148 3.05 -12.30 18.02
CA ILE A 148 3.99 -12.85 19.00
C ILE A 148 3.21 -13.82 19.89
N TYR A 149 3.72 -15.05 20.00
CA TYR A 149 3.26 -16.08 20.94
C TYR A 149 4.13 -16.07 22.18
#